data_AF-A0AA50E197-F1
#
_entry.id   AF-A0AA50E197-F1
#
_cell.length_a   1.000
_cell.length_b   1.000
_cell.length_c   1.000
_cell.angle_alpha   90.00
_cell.angle_beta   90.00
_cell.angle_gamma   90.00
#
_symmetry.space_group_name_H-M   'P 1'
#
loop_
_entity.id
_entity.type
_entity.pdbx_description
1 polymer ?
#
loop_
_entity_poly.entity_id
_entity_poly.type
_entity_poly.pdbx_seq_one_letter_code
_entity_poly.pdbx_strand_id
1 'polypeptide(L)'
;MAFLTLEDMSGQSEAVVFPSNYERLQDVLIEGSQQMIWGKVDRRDDQYQLIVEDLEPVEEVKMVMLDLTPQEIANTSTQARLKQILQSHTPKKNR
;
A
#
# COMPACT_ATOMS: atom_id res chain seq x y z
N MET A 1 -1.41 -11.39 -17.47
CA MET A 1 -0.31 -10.44 -17.22
C MET A 1 -0.75 -9.10 -17.79
N ALA A 2 -0.45 -8.00 -17.12
CA ALA A 2 -0.72 -6.65 -17.61
C ALA A 2 0.51 -5.75 -17.40
N PHE A 3 0.70 -4.82 -18.32
CA PHE A 3 1.66 -3.72 -18.21
C PHE A 3 0.87 -2.45 -18.01
N LEU A 4 1.22 -1.68 -16.99
CA LEU A 4 0.49 -0.49 -16.57
C LEU A 4 1.41 0.73 -16.60
N THR A 5 0.82 1.88 -16.88
CA THR A 5 1.43 3.18 -16.59
C THR A 5 0.72 3.76 -15.38
N LEU A 6 1.49 4.04 -14.33
CA LEU A 6 1.03 4.71 -13.13
C LEU A 6 1.35 6.19 -13.25
N GLU A 7 0.45 7.05 -12.78
CA GLU A 7 0.63 8.50 -12.78
C GLU A 7 0.22 9.10 -11.44
N ASP A 8 1.05 10.00 -10.92
CA ASP A 8 0.74 10.84 -9.78
C ASP A 8 1.13 12.31 -10.05
N MET A 9 1.08 13.16 -9.03
CA MET A 9 1.45 14.58 -9.17
C MET A 9 2.96 14.82 -9.39
N SER A 10 3.79 13.79 -9.28
CA SER A 10 5.24 13.86 -9.49
C SER A 10 5.68 13.35 -10.87
N GLY A 11 4.89 12.48 -11.50
CA GLY A 11 5.13 12.03 -12.87
C GLY A 11 4.52 10.65 -13.15
N GLN A 12 5.15 9.95 -14.11
CA GLN A 12 4.71 8.63 -14.56
C GLN A 12 5.74 7.55 -14.21
N SER A 13 5.27 6.33 -14.00
CA SER A 13 6.10 5.15 -13.75
C SER A 13 5.50 3.90 -14.41
N GLU A 14 6.34 2.92 -14.73
CA GLU A 14 5.91 1.65 -15.28
C GLU A 14 5.63 0.63 -14.18
N ALA A 15 4.60 -0.20 -14.38
CA ALA A 15 4.29 -1.30 -13.50
C ALA A 15 3.89 -2.56 -14.26
N VAL A 16 4.08 -3.72 -13.63
CA VAL A 16 3.72 -5.02 -14.17
C VAL A 16 2.88 -5.82 -13.17
N VAL A 17 1.82 -6.43 -13.67
CA VAL A 17 0.96 -7.35 -12.93
C VAL A 17 1.19 -8.76 -13.49
N PHE A 18 1.82 -9.63 -12.69
CA PHE A 18 2.02 -11.03 -13.09
C PHE A 18 0.68 -11.78 -13.20
N PRO A 19 0.60 -12.86 -14.01
CA PRO A 19 -0.65 -13.59 -14.26
C PRO A 19 -1.44 -13.96 -13.01
N SER A 20 -0.77 -14.49 -11.98
CA SER A 20 -1.42 -14.89 -10.72
C SER A 20 -2.13 -13.73 -10.01
N ASN A 21 -1.52 -12.54 -10.02
CA ASN A 21 -2.12 -11.35 -9.40
C ASN A 21 -3.18 -10.75 -10.32
N TYR A 22 -2.98 -10.79 -11.63
CA TYR A 22 -3.92 -10.26 -12.60
C TYR A 22 -5.28 -10.97 -12.52
N GLU A 23 -5.30 -12.30 -12.39
CA GLU A 23 -6.55 -13.06 -12.23
C GLU A 23 -7.40 -12.57 -11.05
N ARG A 24 -6.75 -12.14 -9.97
CA ARG A 24 -7.40 -11.62 -8.75
C ARG A 24 -7.79 -10.13 -8.87
N LEU A 25 -6.99 -9.34 -9.58
CA LEU A 25 -7.07 -7.87 -9.58
C LEU A 25 -7.73 -7.28 -10.83
N GLN A 26 -7.98 -8.07 -11.87
CA GLN A 26 -8.50 -7.59 -13.16
C GLN A 26 -9.78 -6.74 -13.03
N ASP A 27 -10.68 -7.08 -12.12
CA ASP A 27 -11.98 -6.39 -11.96
C ASP A 27 -11.83 -4.97 -11.37
N VAL A 28 -10.73 -4.72 -10.67
CA VAL A 28 -10.41 -3.42 -10.05
C VAL A 28 -9.36 -2.64 -10.84
N LEU A 29 -8.76 -3.22 -11.88
CA LEU A 29 -7.82 -2.54 -12.79
C LEU A 29 -8.56 -1.65 -13.80
N ILE A 30 -9.05 -0.51 -13.32
CA ILE A 30 -9.81 0.45 -14.13
C ILE A 30 -8.89 1.61 -14.56
N GLU A 31 -8.80 1.86 -15.87
CA GLU A 31 -8.02 2.97 -16.41
C GLU A 31 -8.53 4.32 -15.89
N GLY A 32 -7.60 5.21 -15.49
CA GLY A 32 -7.92 6.54 -14.98
C GLY A 32 -8.54 6.58 -13.58
N SER A 33 -8.66 5.43 -12.90
CA SER A 33 -9.13 5.38 -11.51
C SER A 33 -8.03 5.67 -10.50
N GLN A 34 -8.40 6.22 -9.34
CA GLN A 34 -7.48 6.43 -8.22
C GLN A 34 -7.39 5.16 -7.38
N GLN A 35 -6.19 4.59 -7.31
CA GLN A 35 -5.95 3.29 -6.69
C GLN A 35 -4.80 3.41 -5.69
N MET A 36 -4.94 2.78 -4.53
CA MET A 36 -3.81 2.48 -3.67
C MET A 36 -3.15 1.19 -4.17
N ILE A 37 -1.84 1.21 -4.38
CA ILE A 37 -1.10 0.10 -4.98
C ILE A 37 0.00 -0.36 -4.02
N TRP A 38 0.03 -1.67 -3.75
CA TRP A 38 1.12 -2.32 -3.02
C TRP A 38 1.96 -3.15 -3.98
N GLY A 39 3.27 -3.07 -3.82
CA GLY A 39 4.16 -3.78 -4.69
C GLY A 39 5.61 -3.69 -4.29
N LYS A 40 6.44 -4.35 -5.08
CA LYS A 40 7.89 -4.33 -4.97
C LYS A 40 8.48 -3.52 -6.11
N VAL A 41 9.45 -2.69 -5.78
CA VAL A 41 10.23 -1.99 -6.81
C VAL A 41 11.30 -2.94 -7.34
N ASP A 42 11.25 -3.24 -8.65
CA ASP A 42 12.32 -3.89 -9.38
C ASP A 42 13.17 -2.82 -10.08
N ARG A 43 14.49 -3.03 -10.13
CA ARG A 43 15.41 -2.14 -10.82
C ARG A 43 16.26 -2.95 -11.79
N ARG A 44 16.15 -2.63 -13.08
CA ARG A 44 16.96 -3.22 -14.15
C ARG A 44 17.51 -2.12 -15.03
N ASP A 45 18.82 -2.14 -15.28
CA ASP A 45 19.48 -1.24 -16.23
C ASP A 45 19.08 0.24 -16.08
N ASP A 46 19.01 0.71 -14.83
CA ASP A 46 18.59 2.06 -14.41
C ASP A 46 17.12 2.44 -14.65
N GLN A 47 16.28 1.50 -15.05
CA GLN A 47 14.82 1.66 -15.07
C GLN A 47 14.19 1.08 -13.80
N TYR A 48 13.22 1.80 -13.25
CA TYR A 48 12.41 1.37 -12.13
C TYR A 48 11.07 0.86 -12.65
N GLN A 49 10.67 -0.34 -12.20
CA GLN A 49 9.38 -0.92 -12.50
C GLN A 49 8.72 -1.39 -11.20
N LEU A 50 7.45 -1.07 -11.00
CA LEU A 50 6.68 -1.60 -9.88
C LEU A 50 6.08 -2.96 -10.23
N ILE A 51 6.41 -3.99 -9.47
CA ILE A 51 5.72 -5.28 -9.51
C ILE A 51 4.51 -5.18 -8.58
N VAL A 52 3.31 -5.14 -9.15
CA VAL A 52 2.06 -5.00 -8.39
C VAL A 52 1.70 -6.31 -7.70
N GLU A 53 1.57 -6.25 -6.37
CA GLU A 53 1.15 -7.36 -5.52
C GLU A 53 -0.32 -7.26 -5.13
N ASP A 54 -0.80 -6.04 -4.87
CA ASP A 54 -2.19 -5.75 -4.53
C ASP A 54 -2.60 -4.34 -4.98
N LEU A 55 -3.90 -4.13 -5.16
CA LEU A 55 -4.45 -2.79 -5.38
C LEU A 55 -5.91 -2.72 -4.93
N GLU A 56 -6.33 -1.56 -4.47
CA GLU A 56 -7.72 -1.27 -4.13
C GLU A 56 -8.07 0.21 -4.36
N PRO A 57 -9.35 0.53 -4.63
CA PRO A 57 -9.78 1.92 -4.79
C PRO A 57 -9.42 2.72 -3.55
N VAL A 58 -8.89 3.93 -3.75
CA VAL A 58 -8.40 4.75 -2.63
C VAL A 58 -9.50 5.03 -1.60
N GLU A 59 -10.76 5.06 -2.03
CA GLU A 59 -11.94 5.27 -1.19
C GLU A 59 -12.25 4.07 -0.28
N GLU A 60 -11.80 2.87 -0.64
CA GLU A 60 -12.04 1.64 0.12
C GLU A 60 -10.95 1.38 1.17
N VAL A 61 -9.80 2.04 1.05
CA VAL A 61 -8.65 1.89 1.97
C VAL A 61 -9.03 2.33 3.38
N LYS A 62 -8.95 1.39 4.34
CA LYS A 62 -9.13 1.67 5.76
C LYS A 62 -7.81 1.56 6.51
N MET A 63 -7.11 2.68 6.63
CA MET A 63 -5.83 2.74 7.36
C MET A 63 -5.79 3.88 8.37
N VAL A 64 -5.01 3.69 9.42
CA VAL A 64 -4.64 4.73 10.38
C VAL A 64 -3.17 5.05 10.15
N MET A 65 -2.88 6.29 9.76
CA MET A 65 -1.53 6.81 9.60
C MET A 65 -1.10 7.52 10.89
N LEU A 66 0.14 7.30 11.31
CA LEU A 66 0.73 7.98 12.46
C LEU A 66 2.00 8.67 12.00
N ASP A 67 2.00 10.01 12.04
CA ASP A 67 3.21 10.80 11.83
C ASP A 67 3.97 10.92 13.14
N LEU A 68 5.03 10.12 13.27
CA LEU A 68 5.88 10.08 14.46
C LEU A 68 7.32 10.38 14.10
N THR A 69 7.96 11.22 14.91
CA THR A 69 9.39 11.47 14.82
C THR A 69 10.20 10.27 15.35
N PRO A 70 11.46 10.09 14.92
CA PRO A 70 12.32 9.04 15.46
C PRO A 70 12.48 9.09 16.99
N GLN A 71 12.45 10.29 17.58
CA GLN A 71 12.52 10.49 19.02
C GLN A 71 11.26 9.99 19.74
N GLU A 72 10.08 10.24 19.17
CA GLU A 72 8.81 9.73 19.70
C GLU A 72 8.72 8.22 19.57
N ILE A 73 9.21 7.66 18.46
CA ILE A 73 9.29 6.21 18.25
C ILE A 73 10.21 5.58 19.29
N ALA A 74 11.38 6.15 19.57
CA ALA A 74 12.32 5.63 20.56
C ALA A 74 11.84 5.78 22.02
N ASN A 75 10.82 6.60 22.27
CA ASN A 75 10.31 6.84 23.61
C ASN A 75 9.41 5.69 24.10
N THR A 76 9.88 4.94 25.10
CA THR A 76 9.17 3.79 25.68
C THR A 76 7.78 4.14 26.21
N SER A 77 7.57 5.36 26.74
CA SER A 77 6.26 5.78 27.23
C SER A 77 5.26 5.98 26.08
N THR A 78 5.70 6.56 24.97
CA THR A 78 4.91 6.71 23.74
C THR A 78 4.55 5.35 23.16
N GLN A 79 5.53 4.44 23.06
CA GLN A 79 5.28 3.07 22.60
C GLN A 79 4.26 2.33 23.48
N ALA A 80 4.40 2.42 24.81
CA ALA A 80 3.49 1.78 25.75
C ALA A 80 2.06 2.32 25.61
N ARG A 81 1.92 3.64 25.47
CA ARG A 81 0.63 4.30 25.25
C ARG A 81 0.00 3.90 23.92
N LEU A 82 0.75 3.94 22.82
CA LEU A 82 0.27 3.52 21.50
C LEU A 82 -0.20 2.06 21.53
N LYS A 83 0.59 1.18 22.13
CA LYS A 83 0.23 -0.23 22.32
C LYS A 83 -1.09 -0.37 23.09
N GLN A 84 -1.27 0.37 24.18
CA GLN A 84 -2.49 0.31 24.97
C GLN A 84 -3.72 0.77 24.17
N ILE A 85 -3.61 1.87 23.40
CA ILE A 85 -4.70 2.38 22.56
C ILE A 85 -5.06 1.35 21.46
N LEU A 86 -4.06 0.81 20.76
CA LEU A 86 -4.30 -0.19 19.71
C LEU A 86 -4.93 -1.47 20.28
N GLN A 87 -4.52 -1.89 21.47
CA GLN A 87 -5.10 -3.04 22.16
C GLN A 87 -6.55 -2.80 22.61
N SER A 88 -6.90 -1.59 23.09
CA SER A 88 -8.27 -1.27 23.50
C SER A 88 -9.25 -1.20 22.34
N HIS A 89 -8.75 -0.88 21.13
CA HIS A 89 -9.55 -0.80 19.91
C HIS A 89 -9.38 -2.02 18.99
N THR A 90 -8.75 -3.10 19.48
CA THR A 90 -8.65 -4.34 18.70
C THR A 90 -10.06 -4.92 18.53
N PRO A 91 -10.57 -5.13 17.30
CA PRO A 91 -11.85 -5.79 17.09
C PRO A 91 -11.83 -7.14 17.78
N LYS A 92 -12.82 -7.44 18.64
CA LYS A 92 -12.96 -8.78 19.20
C LYS A 92 -13.02 -9.74 18.02
N LYS A 93 -12.03 -10.63 17.92
CA LYS A 93 -11.97 -11.69 16.91
C LYS A 93 -13.32 -12.42 16.98
N ASN A 94 -14.18 -12.22 15.98
CA ASN A 94 -15.42 -12.98 15.86
C ASN A 94 -15.00 -14.46 15.82
N ARG A 95 -15.36 -15.20 16.86
CA ARG A 95 -15.26 -16.65 16.92
C ARG A 95 -16.33 -17.26 16.04
#